data_AF-A0A0F9LDN6-F1
#
_entry.id   AF-A0A0F9LDN6-F1
#
_cell.length_a   1.000
_cell.length_b   1.000
_cell.length_c   1.000
_cell.angle_alpha   90.00
_cell.angle_beta   90.00
_cell.angle_gamma   90.00
#
_symmetry.space_group_name_H-M   'P 1'
#
loop_
_entity.id
_entity.type
_entity.pdbx_description
1 polymer ?
#
loop_
_entity_poly.entity_id
_entity_poly.type
_entity_poly.pdbx_seq_one_letter_code
_entity_poly.pdbx_strand_id
1 'polypeptide(L)' 'MLSRKREDVQKRHELIQRLRRKPRFTLGQIALAVGLADHSSVLHHLNGS' A
#
# COMPACT_ATOMS: atom_id res chain seq x y z
N MET A 1 16.19 17.02 -5.87
CA MET A 1 15.21 16.09 -6.49
C MET A 1 14.76 15.00 -5.51
N LEU A 2 14.05 15.34 -4.42
CA LEU A 2 13.56 14.37 -3.42
C LEU A 2 12.04 14.18 -3.43
N SER A 3 11.28 15.10 -4.06
CA SER A 3 9.82 15.15 -3.95
C SER A 3 9.08 14.03 -4.69
N ARG A 4 9.59 13.55 -5.84
CA ARG A 4 8.90 12.50 -6.62
C ARG A 4 8.74 11.20 -5.83
N LYS A 5 9.68 10.85 -4.95
CA LYS A 5 9.58 9.63 -4.13
C LYS A 5 8.53 9.74 -3.03
N ARG A 6 8.32 10.93 -2.45
CA ARG A 6 7.32 11.12 -1.37
C ARG A 6 5.89 11.12 -1.91
N GLU A 7 5.65 11.73 -3.07
CA GLU A 7 4.35 11.65 -3.75
C GLU A 7 3.97 10.21 -4.11
N ASP A 8 4.92 9.41 -4.58
CA ASP A 8 4.67 8.02 -4.95
C ASP A 8 4.30 7.17 -3.72
N VAL A 9 4.99 7.40 -2.60
CA VAL A 9 4.70 6.72 -1.32
C VAL A 9 3.34 7.14 -0.78
N GLN A 10 2.99 8.43 -0.86
CA GLN A 10 1.68 8.92 -0.40
C GLN A 10 0.53 8.33 -1.23
N LYS A 11 0.67 8.26 -2.57
CA LYS A 11 -0.32 7.63 -3.44
C LYS A 11 -0.52 6.15 -3.12
N ARG A 12 0.56 5.41 -2.86
CA ARG A 12 0.50 4.01 -2.43
C ARG A 12 -0.21 3.88 -1.07
N HIS A 13 0.06 4.78 -0.14
CA HIS A 13 -0.61 4.83 1.17
C HIS A 13 -2.13 4.97 0.99
N GLU A 14 -2.58 5.92 0.17
CA GLU A 14 -4.00 6.15 -0.07
C GLU A 14 -4.67 4.93 -0.75
N LEU A 15 -3.99 4.30 -1.71
CA LEU A 15 -4.47 3.09 -2.36
C LEU A 15 -4.61 1.92 -1.39
N ILE A 16 -3.61 1.69 -0.53
CA ILE A 16 -3.65 0.63 0.50
C ILE A 16 -4.86 0.83 1.41
N GLN A 17 -5.07 2.04 1.92
CA GLN A 17 -6.21 2.33 2.81
C GLN A 17 -7.56 2.18 2.09
N ARG A 18 -7.66 2.63 0.84
CA ARG A 18 -8.88 2.55 0.05
C ARG A 18 -9.25 1.11 -0.30
N LEU A 19 -8.26 0.27 -0.62
CA LEU A 19 -8.47 -1.15 -0.92
C LEU A 19 -8.73 -1.96 0.34
N ARG A 20 -8.08 -1.64 1.47
CA ARG A 20 -8.30 -2.32 2.76
C ARG A 20 -9.74 -2.20 3.27
N ARG A 21 -10.41 -1.08 2.98
CA ARG A 21 -11.83 -0.85 3.28
C ARG A 21 -12.77 -1.72 2.45
N LYS A 22 -12.29 -2.38 1.40
CA LYS A 22 -13.08 -3.30 0.57
C LYS A 22 -12.87 -4.74 1.06
N PRO A 23 -13.92 -5.44 1.55
CA PRO A 23 -13.79 -6.79 2.11
C PRO A 23 -13.39 -7.87 1.08
N ARG A 24 -13.39 -7.54 -0.22
CA ARG A 24 -13.01 -8.46 -1.30
C ARG A 24 -11.51 -8.48 -1.61
N PHE A 25 -10.73 -7.56 -1.06
CA PHE A 25 -9.30 -7.46 -1.34
C PHE A 25 -8.49 -8.09 -0.21
N THR A 26 -7.72 -9.12 -0.53
CA THR A 26 -6.72 -9.69 0.40
C THR A 26 -5.46 -8.81 0.45
N LEU A 27 -4.65 -8.93 1.51
CA LEU A 27 -3.41 -8.15 1.63
C LEU A 27 -2.46 -8.38 0.43
N GLY A 28 -2.39 -9.60 -0.10
CA GLY A 28 -1.63 -9.92 -1.30
C GLY A 28 -2.15 -9.21 -2.55
N GLN A 29 -3.47 -9.15 -2.74
CA GLN A 29 -4.06 -8.39 -3.86
C GLN A 29 -3.82 -6.89 -3.74
N ILE A 30 -3.83 -6.36 -2.51
CA ILE A 30 -3.49 -4.96 -2.25
C ILE A 30 -2.03 -4.69 -2.62
N ALA A 31 -1.11 -5.56 -2.22
CA ALA A 31 0.32 -5.44 -2.55
C ALA A 31 0.56 -5.42 -4.06
N LEU A 32 -0.05 -6.36 -4.80
CA LEU A 32 0.02 -6.39 -6.26
C LEU A 32 -0.55 -5.12 -6.90
N ALA A 33 -1.67 -4.60 -6.37
CA ALA A 33 -2.29 -3.37 -6.86
C ALA A 33 -1.46 -2.10 -6.63
N VAL A 34 -0.57 -2.10 -5.63
CA VAL A 34 0.35 -0.98 -5.35
C VAL A 34 1.78 -1.22 -5.81
N GLY A 35 2.02 -2.29 -6.58
CA GLY A 35 3.33 -2.63 -7.15
C GLY A 35 4.36 -3.08 -6.10
N LEU A 36 3.90 -3.67 -5.00
CA LEU A 36 4.77 -4.29 -3.99
C LEU A 36 4.96 -5.76 -4.29
N ALA A 37 6.17 -6.26 -4.05
CA ALA A 37 6.53 -7.66 -4.28
C ALA A 37 5.86 -8.60 -3.27
N ASP A 38 5.57 -8.13 -2.05
CA ASP A 38 4.99 -8.95 -1.01
C ASP A 38 4.02 -8.19 -0.09
N HIS A 39 3.08 -8.93 0.47
CA HIS A 39 2.06 -8.45 1.40
C HIS A 39 2.59 -8.04 2.77
N SER A 40 3.79 -8.48 3.17
CA SER A 40 4.42 -8.09 4.44
C SER A 40 4.67 -6.59 4.52
N SER A 41 4.99 -5.94 3.39
CA SER A 41 5.13 -4.48 3.34
C SER A 41 3.80 -3.75 3.58
N VAL A 42 2.69 -4.29 3.06
CA VAL A 42 1.34 -3.76 3.32
C VAL A 42 0.94 -4.02 4.77
N LEU A 43 1.28 -5.19 5.32
CA LEU A 43 0.99 -5.55 6.70
C LEU A 43 1.77 -4.67 7.69
N HIS A 44 3.07 -4.50 7.50
CA HIS A 44 3.92 -3.62 8.30
C HIS A 44 3.38 -2.18 8.29
N HIS A 45 3.00 -1.71 7.09
CA HIS A 45 2.38 -0.39 6.91
C HIS A 45 1.05 -0.22 7.66
N LEU A 46 0.20 -1.24 7.66
CA LEU A 46 -1.08 -1.22 8.38
C LEU A 46 -0.93 -1.36 9.89
N ASN A 47 0.13 -2.03 10.34
CA ASN A 47 0.38 -2.32 11.76
C ASN A 47 1.13 -1.19 12.51
N GLY A 48 1.49 -0.12 11.80
CA GLY A 48 2.12 1.08 12.35
C GLY A 48 3.63 1.13 12.10
N SER A 49 4.02 1.81 11.03
CA SER A 49 5.27 2.57 10.96
C SER A 49 5.09 3.95 11.57
#